data_AF-A0AAD4TDM1-F1
#
_entry.id   AF-A0AAD4TDM1-F1
#
_cell.length_a   1.000
_cell.length_b   1.000
_cell.length_c   1.000
_cell.angle_alpha   90.00
_cell.angle_beta   90.00
_cell.angle_gamma   90.00
#
_symmetry.space_group_name_H-M   'P 1'
#
loop_
_entity.id
_entity.type
_entity.pdbx_description
1 polymer ?
#
loop_
_entity_poly.entity_id
_entity_poly.type
_entity_poly.pdbx_seq_one_letter_code
_entity_poly.pdbx_strand_id
1 'polypeptide(L)'
;MFSFSRFSVVEGYQDSLYAKKYNQFYRECDILGTVDFIFGSSTTFLQNCRIYCRKPNVGQSITITTDGRNSLDMNSGIVLHNCSIIATEELENVKHNFSSYFGRWLPWNEILSTLTYIEYEN
;
A
#
# COMPACT_ATOMS: atom_id res chain seq x y z
N MET A 1 -5.96 -20.17 6.88
CA MET A 1 -4.55 -19.91 7.22
C MET A 1 -4.39 -18.41 7.41
N PHE A 2 -3.60 -17.96 8.37
CA PHE A 2 -3.44 -16.55 8.74
C PHE A 2 -1.94 -16.26 8.82
N SER A 3 -1.50 -15.13 8.24
CA SER A 3 -0.13 -14.66 8.32
C SER A 3 -0.06 -13.43 9.22
N PHE A 4 0.93 -13.40 10.11
CA PHE A 4 1.19 -12.26 10.99
C PHE A 4 2.65 -11.85 10.90
N SER A 5 2.88 -10.55 10.70
CA SER A 5 4.21 -9.95 10.71
C SER A 5 4.23 -8.73 11.64
N ARG A 6 5.27 -8.63 12.47
CA ARG A 6 5.50 -7.52 13.38
C ARG A 6 6.96 -7.08 13.34
N PHE A 7 7.21 -5.78 13.46
CA PHE A 7 8.57 -5.20 13.46
C PHE A 7 9.44 -5.64 12.27
N SER A 8 8.81 -5.81 11.11
CA SER A 8 9.49 -6.19 9.88
C SER A 8 9.60 -5.01 8.93
N VAL A 9 10.59 -5.08 8.03
CA VAL A 9 10.76 -4.13 6.93
C VAL A 9 10.47 -4.85 5.62
N VAL A 10 9.59 -4.28 4.80
CA VAL A 10 9.37 -4.71 3.41
C VAL A 10 9.83 -3.58 2.51
N GLU A 11 10.92 -3.79 1.80
CA GLU A 11 11.53 -2.77 0.95
C GLU A 11 11.54 -3.19 -0.50
N GLY A 12 11.06 -2.30 -1.37
CA GLY A 12 11.22 -2.39 -2.81
C GLY A 12 10.95 -1.06 -3.50
N TYR A 13 10.60 -1.14 -4.78
CA TYR A 13 10.11 -0.03 -5.58
C TYR A 13 8.69 -0.37 -6.05
N GLN A 14 8.56 -0.93 -7.25
CA GLN A 14 7.29 -1.43 -7.75
C GLN A 14 6.99 -2.82 -7.16
N ASP A 15 5.73 -3.08 -6.83
CA ASP A 15 5.22 -4.41 -6.42
C ASP A 15 5.96 -4.99 -5.19
N SER A 16 6.19 -4.15 -4.17
CA SER A 16 7.02 -4.52 -3.00
C SER A 16 6.37 -5.56 -2.08
N LEU A 17 5.15 -5.32 -1.60
CA LEU A 17 4.40 -6.23 -0.74
C LEU A 17 3.29 -6.92 -1.53
N TYR A 18 3.54 -8.19 -1.91
CA TYR A 18 2.52 -9.02 -2.57
C TYR A 18 1.63 -9.78 -1.57
N ALA A 19 0.54 -9.15 -1.17
CA ALA A 19 -0.49 -9.70 -0.31
C ALA A 19 -1.41 -10.66 -1.12
N LYS A 20 -0.89 -11.84 -1.45
CA LYS A 20 -1.46 -12.73 -2.48
C LYS A 20 -2.75 -13.45 -2.08
N LYS A 21 -2.82 -14.06 -0.90
CA LYS A 21 -3.92 -14.94 -0.46
C LYS A 21 -4.10 -14.91 1.05
N TYR A 22 -5.26 -15.39 1.49
CA TYR A 22 -5.68 -15.57 2.89
C TYR A 22 -5.77 -14.26 3.67
N ASN A 23 -5.77 -14.35 5.00
CA ASN A 23 -5.81 -13.20 5.89
C ASN A 23 -4.38 -12.86 6.31
N GLN A 24 -4.00 -11.60 6.16
CA GLN A 24 -2.66 -11.12 6.46
C GLN A 24 -2.74 -9.90 7.38
N PHE A 25 -1.97 -9.94 8.47
CA PHE A 25 -1.90 -8.85 9.43
C PHE A 25 -0.46 -8.38 9.59
N TYR A 26 -0.24 -7.09 9.36
CA TYR A 26 1.04 -6.41 9.52
C TYR A 26 0.89 -5.37 10.62
N ARG A 27 1.76 -5.42 11.63
CA ARG A 27 1.72 -4.46 12.74
C ARG A 27 3.09 -3.87 13.03
N GLU A 28 3.16 -2.55 13.17
CA GLU A 28 4.44 -1.87 13.52
C GLU A 28 5.55 -2.23 12.51
N CYS A 29 5.18 -2.35 11.23
CA CYS A 29 6.10 -2.64 10.13
C CYS A 29 6.38 -1.39 9.30
N ASP A 30 7.55 -1.36 8.68
CA ASP A 30 7.90 -0.33 7.71
C ASP A 30 7.79 -0.93 6.29
N ILE A 31 7.04 -0.27 5.41
CA ILE A 31 6.82 -0.72 4.03
C ILE A 31 7.21 0.40 3.09
N LEU A 32 8.14 0.13 2.17
CA LEU A 32 8.71 1.13 1.28
C LEU A 32 8.47 0.75 -0.18
N GLY A 33 8.07 1.72 -1.00
CA GLY A 33 7.95 1.50 -2.44
C GLY A 33 7.50 2.72 -3.25
N THR A 34 7.20 2.47 -4.52
CA THR A 34 6.84 3.50 -5.51
C THR A 34 5.49 3.19 -6.17
N VAL A 35 5.44 2.21 -7.08
CA VAL A 35 4.25 1.87 -7.87
C VAL A 35 3.61 0.60 -7.31
N ASP A 36 2.32 0.65 -6.99
CA ASP A 36 1.50 -0.48 -6.52
C ASP A 36 2.17 -1.28 -5.40
N PHE A 37 2.86 -0.60 -4.49
CA PHE A 37 3.82 -1.27 -3.63
C PHE A 37 3.20 -2.04 -2.46
N ILE A 38 1.89 -1.92 -2.24
CA ILE A 38 1.07 -2.82 -1.42
C ILE A 38 -0.06 -3.34 -2.31
N PHE A 39 0.05 -4.58 -2.77
CA PHE A 39 -0.88 -5.09 -3.79
C PHE A 39 -1.26 -6.55 -3.56
N GLY A 40 -2.37 -6.97 -4.18
CA GLY A 40 -2.82 -8.34 -4.20
C GLY A 40 -4.30 -8.48 -3.87
N SER A 41 -4.73 -9.68 -3.49
CA SER A 41 -6.14 -10.02 -3.30
C SER A 41 -6.41 -10.77 -1.98
N SER A 42 -5.53 -10.63 -0.99
CA SER A 42 -5.83 -11.05 0.39
C SER A 42 -6.77 -10.09 1.12
N THR A 43 -7.32 -10.54 2.26
CA THR A 43 -7.77 -9.62 3.31
C THR A 43 -6.53 -9.20 4.08
N THR A 44 -6.13 -7.94 3.93
CA THR A 44 -4.89 -7.39 4.48
C THR A 44 -5.20 -6.26 5.44
N PHE A 45 -4.70 -6.37 6.67
CA PHE A 45 -4.82 -5.31 7.66
C PHE A 45 -3.42 -4.84 8.06
N LEU A 46 -3.17 -3.53 7.92
CA LEU A 46 -1.94 -2.88 8.33
C LEU A 46 -2.26 -1.96 9.50
N GLN A 47 -1.61 -2.17 10.65
CA GLN A 47 -1.86 -1.39 11.85
C GLN A 47 -0.57 -0.78 12.42
N ASN A 48 -0.59 0.51 12.74
CA ASN A 48 0.57 1.20 13.32
C ASN A 48 1.83 1.06 12.45
N CYS A 49 1.66 0.90 11.14
CA CYS A 49 2.76 0.75 10.19
C CYS A 49 3.22 2.11 9.66
N ARG A 50 4.47 2.21 9.24
CA ARG A 50 4.96 3.35 8.45
C ARG A 50 5.05 2.95 7.00
N ILE A 51 4.44 3.74 6.14
CA ILE A 51 4.35 3.51 4.70
C ILE A 51 5.18 4.60 4.03
N TYR A 52 6.36 4.23 3.53
CA TYR A 52 7.29 5.15 2.92
C TYR A 52 7.15 5.18 1.40
N CYS A 53 6.71 6.33 0.88
CA CYS A 53 6.71 6.63 -0.54
C CYS A 53 8.14 7.02 -0.96
N ARG A 54 8.74 6.21 -1.84
CA ARG A 54 10.06 6.47 -2.42
C ARG A 54 9.94 7.32 -3.69
N LYS A 55 11.06 7.91 -4.12
CA LYS A 55 11.12 8.59 -5.41
C LYS A 55 10.97 7.59 -6.56
N PRO A 56 9.98 7.75 -7.45
CA PRO A 56 9.80 6.87 -8.60
C PRO A 56 10.67 7.34 -9.78
N ASN A 57 10.68 6.58 -10.88
CA ASN A 57 11.32 7.05 -12.11
C ASN A 57 10.52 8.20 -12.73
N VAL A 58 11.20 9.01 -13.56
CA VAL A 58 10.55 10.10 -14.31
C VAL A 58 9.41 9.53 -15.17
N GLY A 59 8.24 10.18 -15.12
CA GLY A 59 7.04 9.74 -15.83
C GLY A 59 6.20 8.70 -15.10
N GLN A 60 6.67 8.18 -13.96
CA GLN A 60 5.85 7.35 -13.07
C GLN A 60 5.13 8.19 -12.01
N SER A 61 4.05 7.64 -11.48
CA SER A 61 3.35 8.15 -10.30
C SER A 61 3.44 7.13 -9.17
N ILE A 62 3.36 7.60 -7.93
CA ILE A 62 3.34 6.73 -6.75
C ILE A 62 1.92 6.22 -6.54
N THR A 63 1.76 4.91 -6.36
CA THR A 63 0.50 4.29 -5.98
C THR A 63 0.73 3.37 -4.79
N ILE A 64 0.06 3.67 -3.68
CA ILE A 64 0.31 2.95 -2.41
C ILE A 64 -0.33 1.57 -2.45
N THR A 65 -1.64 1.52 -2.71
CA THR A 65 -2.41 0.28 -2.69
C THR A 65 -2.99 -0.04 -4.07
N THR A 66 -3.00 -1.33 -4.42
CA THR A 66 -3.72 -1.82 -5.60
C THR A 66 -4.43 -3.14 -5.26
N ASP A 67 -5.76 -3.09 -5.17
CA ASP A 67 -6.61 -4.26 -4.88
C ASP A 67 -6.86 -5.09 -6.16
N GLY A 68 -6.47 -6.35 -6.11
CA GLY A 68 -6.62 -7.32 -7.18
C GLY A 68 -7.92 -8.13 -7.11
N ARG A 69 -8.90 -7.71 -6.32
CA ARG A 69 -10.21 -8.36 -6.19
C ARG A 69 -10.99 -8.34 -7.51
N ASN A 70 -11.34 -9.49 -8.07
CA ASN A 70 -12.01 -9.60 -9.37
C ASN A 70 -13.52 -9.94 -9.31
N SER A 71 -14.13 -9.97 -8.13
CA SER A 71 -15.57 -10.16 -7.95
C SER A 71 -16.09 -9.46 -6.68
N LEU A 72 -17.35 -9.03 -6.67
CA LEU A 72 -17.95 -8.35 -5.51
C LEU A 72 -18.09 -9.27 -4.29
N ASP A 73 -18.25 -10.57 -4.53
CA ASP A 73 -18.39 -11.59 -3.49
C ASP A 73 -17.07 -11.95 -2.80
N MET A 74 -15.94 -11.48 -3.35
CA MET A 74 -14.64 -11.76 -2.79
C MET A 74 -14.40 -10.87 -1.57
N ASN A 75 -14.39 -11.51 -0.41
CA ASN A 75 -14.12 -10.87 0.88
C ASN A 75 -12.60 -10.67 1.06
N SER A 76 -12.04 -9.77 0.24
CA SER A 76 -10.64 -9.33 0.28
C SER A 76 -10.57 -7.84 0.58
N GLY A 77 -9.39 -7.22 0.44
CA GLY A 77 -9.21 -5.77 0.54
C GLY A 77 -8.00 -5.42 1.41
N ILE A 78 -7.56 -4.18 1.30
CA ILE A 78 -6.43 -3.65 2.06
C ILE A 78 -6.96 -2.54 2.98
N VAL A 79 -6.71 -2.69 4.28
CA VAL A 79 -7.06 -1.71 5.31
C VAL A 79 -5.78 -1.15 5.92
N LEU A 80 -5.67 0.17 5.90
CA LEU A 80 -4.64 0.92 6.62
C LEU A 80 -5.30 1.53 7.86
N HIS A 81 -4.84 1.16 9.05
CA HIS A 81 -5.41 1.59 10.32
C HIS A 81 -4.33 2.19 11.22
N ASN A 82 -4.42 3.49 11.52
CA ASN A 82 -3.41 4.21 12.29
C ASN A 82 -2.00 4.05 11.67
N CYS A 83 -1.91 4.16 10.35
CA CYS A 83 -0.64 4.12 9.63
C CYS A 83 -0.19 5.53 9.28
N SER A 84 1.12 5.77 9.32
CA SER A 84 1.70 7.02 8.82
C SER A 84 2.16 6.82 7.38
N ILE A 85 1.80 7.73 6.48
CA ILE A 85 2.29 7.75 5.09
C ILE A 85 3.30 8.88 4.96
N ILE A 86 4.53 8.54 4.59
CA ILE A 86 5.71 9.41 4.73
C ILE A 86 6.46 9.41 3.40
N ALA A 87 6.91 10.58 2.93
CA ALA A 87 7.85 10.64 1.81
C ALA A 87 9.27 10.34 2.32
N THR A 88 10.05 9.54 1.59
CA THR A 88 11.49 9.44 1.88
C THR A 88 12.17 10.78 1.64
N GLU A 89 13.32 11.01 2.27
CA GLU A 89 14.11 12.24 2.07
C GLU A 89 14.41 12.51 0.59
N GLU A 90 14.68 11.45 -0.19
CA GLU A 90 14.89 11.57 -1.63
C GLU A 90 13.64 12.07 -2.37
N LEU A 91 12.44 11.59 -2.01
CA LEU A 91 11.18 12.04 -2.61
C LEU A 91 10.83 13.45 -2.14
N GLU A 92 11.01 13.77 -0.86
CA GLU A 92 10.61 15.04 -0.25
C GLU A 92 11.19 16.25 -1.00
N ASN A 93 12.45 16.14 -1.43
CA ASN A 93 13.15 17.17 -2.20
C ASN A 93 12.58 17.40 -3.61
N VAL A 94 11.88 16.42 -4.18
CA VAL A 94 11.39 16.45 -5.57
C VAL A 94 9.90 16.13 -5.69
N LYS A 95 9.15 16.12 -4.58
CA LYS A 95 7.76 15.65 -4.53
C LYS A 95 6.82 16.43 -5.46
N HIS A 96 7.15 17.69 -5.76
CA HIS A 96 6.41 18.52 -6.70
C HIS A 96 6.46 18.01 -8.15
N ASN A 97 7.42 17.12 -8.49
CA ASN A 97 7.56 16.53 -9.82
C ASN A 97 6.76 15.23 -10.00
N PHE A 98 6.16 14.70 -8.94
CA PHE A 98 5.53 13.38 -8.96
C PHE A 98 4.15 13.42 -8.33
N SER A 99 3.17 12.85 -9.03
CA SER A 99 1.86 12.60 -8.44
C SER A 99 1.90 11.36 -7.54
N SER A 100 1.14 11.38 -6.45
CA SER A 100 0.96 10.24 -5.55
C SER A 100 -0.51 9.99 -5.28
N TYR A 101 -0.92 8.72 -5.28
CA TYR A 101 -2.30 8.29 -5.07
C TYR A 101 -2.37 7.16 -4.05
N PHE A 102 -3.43 7.14 -3.23
CA PHE A 102 -3.67 6.03 -2.29
C PHE A 102 -3.87 4.69 -2.99
N GLY A 103 -4.41 4.71 -4.19
CA GLY A 103 -4.48 3.55 -5.07
C GLY A 103 -4.96 3.92 -6.45
N ARG A 104 -5.07 2.92 -7.32
CA ARG A 104 -5.54 3.12 -8.70
C ARG A 104 -6.47 1.99 -9.15
N TRP A 105 -7.36 2.33 -10.06
CA TRP A 105 -8.20 1.36 -10.76
C TRP A 105 -7.36 0.53 -11.74
N LEU A 106 -7.64 -0.77 -11.86
CA LEU A 106 -6.97 -1.67 -12.79
C LEU A 106 -7.86 -1.93 -14.02
N PRO A 107 -7.34 -1.85 -15.27
CA PRO A 107 -8.13 -1.98 -16.50
C PRO A 107 -8.94 -3.26 -16.65
N TRP A 108 -8.44 -4.34 -16.06
CA TRP A 108 -9.05 -5.67 -16.05
C TRP A 108 -9.83 -5.95 -14.78
N ASN A 109 -10.11 -4.93 -13.98
CA ASN A 109 -10.78 -5.08 -12.69
C ASN A 109 -11.82 -3.98 -12.47
N GLU A 110 -13.11 -4.31 -12.58
CA GLU A 110 -14.21 -3.35 -12.46
C GLU A 110 -14.47 -2.90 -11.01
N ILE A 111 -13.75 -3.44 -10.02
CA ILE A 111 -14.02 -3.24 -8.60
C ILE A 111 -12.79 -2.65 -7.91
N LEU A 112 -12.94 -1.45 -7.37
CA LEU A 112 -11.96 -0.82 -6.49
C LEU A 112 -12.55 -0.71 -5.08
N SER A 113 -11.84 -1.25 -4.09
CA SER A 113 -12.20 -1.14 -2.68
C SER A 113 -10.95 -0.85 -1.85
N THR A 114 -10.64 0.43 -1.72
CA THR A 114 -9.64 0.90 -0.76
C THR A 114 -10.39 1.62 0.35
N LEU A 115 -10.46 1.01 1.54
CA LEU A 115 -10.93 1.67 2.75
C LEU A 115 -9.73 2.19 3.52
N THR A 116 -9.48 3.48 3.42
CA THR A 116 -8.36 4.15 4.10
C THR A 116 -8.89 4.89 5.33
N TYR A 117 -8.50 4.45 6.53
CA TYR A 117 -8.71 5.20 7.77
C TYR A 117 -7.37 5.81 8.22
N ILE A 118 -7.18 7.09 7.90
CA ILE A 118 -6.02 7.87 8.35
C ILE A 118 -6.46 8.67 9.56
N GLU A 119 -5.95 8.31 10.74
CA GLU A 119 -5.88 9.23 11.85
C GLU A 119 -4.67 10.13 11.63
N TYR A 120 -4.90 11.44 11.54
CA TYR A 120 -3.85 12.44 11.58
C TYR A 120 -3.51 12.70 13.04
N GLU A 121 -2.27 12.45 13.46
CA GLU A 121 -1.76 13.11 14.65
C GLU A 121 -1.32 14.53 14.24
N ASN A 122 -1.85 15.53 14.96
CA ASN A 122 -1.52 16.95 14.80
C ASN A 122 -0.09 17.26 15.23
#